data_AF-A0A6J6BEB1-F1
#
_entry.id   AF-A0A6J6BEB1-F1
#
_cell.length_a   1.000
_cell.length_b   1.000
_cell.length_c   1.000
_cell.angle_alpha   90.00
_cell.angle_beta   90.00
_cell.angle_gamma   90.00
#
_symmetry.space_group_name_H-M   'P 1'
#
loop_
_entity.id
_entity.type
_entity.pdbx_description
1 polymer ?
#
loop_
_entity_poly.entity_id
_entity_poly.type
_entity_poly.pdbx_seq_one_letter_code
_entity_poly.pdbx_strand_id
1 'polypeptide(L)'
;MTKPSYQYTQHPHVENRKAKHPAKLNADADAGVLGAAKLTINQRFGLAITKSVGTMWAAYAFFALSLVSLPAAIMTGDTVIIVAWVAQTFLQLVLLPIIIVGQNLQAAKTEIRAIATYEDATAILEEAKEIQAHLADQDKALSHLIDKMTALEAKLEAAQLATKRTK
;
A
#
# COMPACT_ATOMS: atom_id res chain seq x y z
N MET A 1 16.30 0.52 -43.80
CA MET A 1 15.15 -0.12 -43.14
C MET A 1 15.08 0.35 -41.70
N THR A 2 13.91 0.82 -41.30
CA THR A 2 13.63 1.62 -40.09
C THR A 2 13.65 0.71 -38.86
N LYS A 3 14.54 0.97 -37.90
CA LYS A 3 14.62 0.25 -36.63
C LYS A 3 13.28 0.36 -35.87
N PRO A 4 12.87 -0.68 -35.10
CA PRO A 4 11.74 -0.53 -34.19
C PRO A 4 12.08 0.59 -33.19
N SER A 5 11.28 1.67 -33.20
CA SER A 5 11.56 2.93 -32.50
C SER A 5 11.02 2.98 -31.06
N TYR A 6 10.71 1.83 -30.47
CA TYR A 6 10.14 1.80 -29.14
C TYR A 6 11.22 2.05 -28.08
N GLN A 7 11.35 3.30 -27.67
CA GLN A 7 12.19 3.72 -26.57
C GLN A 7 11.33 3.84 -25.31
N TYR A 8 11.45 2.88 -24.41
CA TYR A 8 10.74 2.90 -23.14
C TYR A 8 11.06 4.17 -22.37
N THR A 9 10.04 5.00 -22.15
CA THR A 9 10.14 6.18 -21.29
C THR A 9 9.41 5.86 -19.99
N GLN A 10 10.17 5.75 -18.91
CA GLN A 10 9.62 5.45 -17.61
C GLN A 10 8.64 6.56 -17.19
N HIS A 11 7.44 6.19 -16.76
CA HIS A 11 6.44 7.18 -16.35
C HIS A 11 6.98 8.00 -15.15
N PRO A 12 6.86 9.34 -15.14
CA PRO A 12 7.41 10.20 -14.08
C PRO A 12 6.97 9.86 -12.65
N HIS A 13 5.85 9.15 -12.51
CA HIS A 13 5.34 8.68 -11.22
C HIS A 13 6.16 7.54 -10.61
N VAL A 14 6.99 6.83 -11.37
CA VAL A 14 7.76 5.68 -10.86
C VAL A 14 9.00 6.13 -10.08
N GLU A 15 9.72 7.16 -10.55
CA GLU A 15 10.86 7.73 -9.81
C GLU A 15 10.39 8.41 -8.51
N ASN A 16 9.29 9.16 -8.58
CA ASN A 16 8.68 9.81 -7.42
C ASN A 16 8.18 8.82 -6.35
N ARG A 17 7.87 7.57 -6.72
CA ARG A 17 7.50 6.50 -5.78
C ARG A 17 8.71 5.87 -5.09
N LYS A 18 9.85 5.72 -5.76
CA LYS A 18 11.07 5.16 -5.16
C LYS A 18 11.52 5.95 -3.92
N ALA A 19 11.33 7.27 -3.93
CA ALA A 19 11.64 8.13 -2.79
C ALA A 19 10.60 8.02 -1.64
N LYS A 20 9.36 7.61 -1.95
CA LYS A 20 8.19 7.63 -1.07
C LYS A 20 7.70 6.22 -0.74
N HIS A 21 8.57 5.43 -0.10
CA HIS A 21 8.20 4.10 0.37
C HIS A 21 7.07 4.20 1.41
N PRO A 22 6.04 3.34 1.37
CA PRO A 22 4.92 3.39 2.31
C PRO A 22 5.38 3.32 3.78
N ALA A 23 6.36 2.49 4.10
CA ALA A 23 6.95 2.43 5.44
C ALA A 23 7.61 3.75 5.90
N LYS A 24 8.13 4.57 4.98
CA LYS A 24 8.71 5.89 5.29
C LYS A 24 7.60 6.94 5.45
N LEU A 25 6.59 6.89 4.58
CA LEU A 25 5.40 7.73 4.67
C LEU A 25 4.66 7.54 6.00
N ASN A 26 4.67 6.35 6.61
CA ASN A 26 3.98 6.12 7.89
C ASN A 26 4.72 6.67 9.10
N ALA A 27 6.06 6.63 9.11
CA ALA A 27 6.86 7.37 10.08
C ALA A 27 6.58 8.88 10.00
N ASP A 28 6.34 9.37 8.77
CA ASP A 28 5.94 10.75 8.50
C ASP A 28 4.43 10.99 8.68
N ALA A 29 3.56 9.97 8.63
CA ALA A 29 2.09 10.06 8.74
C ALA A 29 1.59 9.97 10.19
N ASP A 30 2.33 9.29 11.08
CA ASP A 30 2.19 9.50 12.52
C ASP A 30 2.50 10.97 12.90
N ALA A 31 3.27 11.67 12.07
CA ALA A 31 3.40 13.13 12.07
C ALA A 31 2.42 13.86 11.10
N GLY A 32 1.85 13.14 10.13
CA GLY A 32 1.32 13.64 8.86
C GLY A 32 -0.18 13.45 8.63
N VAL A 33 -0.92 12.82 9.55
CA VAL A 33 -2.36 13.16 9.77
C VAL A 33 -2.52 14.69 9.96
N LEU A 34 -1.41 15.37 10.27
CA LEU A 34 -1.29 16.80 10.47
C LEU A 34 -0.16 17.40 9.61
N GLY A 35 0.03 16.89 8.38
CA GLY A 35 0.94 17.46 7.37
C GLY A 35 2.44 17.36 7.72
N ALA A 36 3.29 17.45 6.70
CA ALA A 36 4.76 17.39 6.82
C ALA A 36 5.40 18.56 7.62
N ALA A 37 4.59 19.40 8.26
CA ALA A 37 5.03 20.46 9.14
C ALA A 37 4.97 19.93 10.58
N LYS A 38 6.11 20.01 11.29
CA LYS A 38 6.27 19.71 12.73
C LYS A 38 4.95 19.86 13.50
N LEU A 39 4.44 18.75 14.05
CA LEU A 39 3.23 18.71 14.88
C LEU A 39 3.16 19.95 15.78
N THR A 40 2.08 20.73 15.65
CA THR A 40 1.80 21.85 16.56
C THR A 40 1.69 21.34 18.00
N ILE A 41 1.88 22.22 18.99
CA ILE A 41 1.82 21.83 20.41
C ILE A 41 0.48 21.14 20.75
N ASN A 42 -0.64 21.66 20.24
CA ASN A 42 -1.97 21.10 20.45
C ASN A 42 -2.10 19.68 19.88
N GLN A 43 -1.48 19.45 18.72
CA GLN A 43 -1.48 18.17 18.05
C GLN A 43 -0.63 17.14 18.78
N ARG A 44 0.54 17.55 19.30
CA ARG A 44 1.39 16.68 20.14
C ARG A 44 0.66 16.27 21.41
N PHE A 45 -0.04 17.21 22.04
CA PHE A 45 -0.84 16.94 23.23
C PHE A 45 -2.01 16.01 22.92
N GLY A 46 -2.76 16.27 21.85
CA GLY A 46 -3.84 15.41 21.38
C GLY A 46 -3.36 13.98 21.11
N LEU A 47 -2.25 13.83 20.38
CA LEU A 47 -1.63 12.53 20.09
C LEU A 47 -1.19 11.81 21.36
N ALA A 48 -0.61 12.53 22.34
CA ALA A 48 -0.19 11.94 23.60
C ALA A 48 -1.39 11.38 24.40
N ILE A 49 -2.50 12.13 24.45
CA ILE A 49 -3.72 11.68 25.11
C ILE A 49 -4.32 10.49 24.38
N THR A 50 -4.52 10.57 23.06
CA THR A 50 -5.15 9.48 22.31
C THR A 50 -4.31 8.22 22.29
N LYS A 51 -2.97 8.33 22.26
CA LYS A 51 -2.07 7.17 22.45
C LYS A 51 -2.19 6.57 23.84
N SER A 52 -2.35 7.38 24.88
CA SER A 52 -2.49 6.89 26.26
C SER A 52 -3.85 6.20 26.51
N VAL A 53 -4.94 6.84 26.07
CA VAL A 53 -6.31 6.33 26.21
C VAL A 53 -6.60 5.17 25.25
N GLY A 54 -5.89 5.10 24.12
CA GLY A 54 -5.98 4.03 23.13
C GLY A 54 -5.23 2.74 23.49
N THR A 55 -5.00 2.48 24.78
CA THR A 55 -4.36 1.25 25.28
C THR A 55 -5.36 0.38 26.04
N MET A 56 -5.13 -0.95 26.06
CA MET A 56 -5.95 -1.86 26.87
C MET A 56 -5.86 -1.52 28.38
N TRP A 57 -4.74 -0.97 28.82
CA TRP A 57 -4.55 -0.50 30.20
C TRP A 57 -5.56 0.58 30.59
N ALA A 58 -5.87 1.51 29.69
CA ALA A 58 -6.89 2.53 29.93
C ALA A 58 -8.28 1.92 30.11
N ALA A 59 -8.62 0.88 29.34
CA ALA A 59 -9.88 0.15 29.51
C ALA A 59 -9.97 -0.50 30.91
N TYR A 60 -8.89 -1.10 31.41
CA TYR A 60 -8.85 -1.67 32.76
C TYR A 60 -8.94 -0.60 33.86
N ALA A 61 -8.29 0.54 33.68
CA ALA A 61 -8.35 1.66 34.62
C ALA A 61 -9.77 2.25 34.70
N PHE A 62 -10.42 2.43 33.55
CA PHE A 62 -11.80 2.91 33.46
C PHE A 62 -12.81 1.90 34.02
N PHE A 63 -12.60 0.61 33.75
CA PHE A 63 -13.37 -0.44 34.41
C PHE A 63 -13.27 -0.33 35.94
N ALA A 64 -12.06 -0.21 36.50
CA ALA A 64 -11.87 -0.06 37.93
C ALA A 64 -12.51 1.23 38.49
N LEU A 65 -12.41 2.35 37.77
CA LEU A 65 -13.04 3.61 38.15
C LEU A 65 -14.57 3.52 38.18
N SER A 66 -15.17 2.80 37.23
CA SER A 66 -16.62 2.62 37.21
C SER A 66 -17.11 1.94 38.50
N LEU A 67 -16.37 0.93 38.99
CA LEU A 67 -16.74 0.16 40.19
C LEU A 67 -16.85 1.01 41.46
N VAL A 68 -16.18 2.17 41.53
CA VAL A 68 -16.30 3.09 42.68
C VAL A 68 -17.74 3.60 42.83
N SER A 69 -18.46 3.78 41.73
CA SER A 69 -19.85 4.28 41.72
C SER A 69 -20.92 3.18 41.74
N LEU A 70 -20.51 1.91 41.57
CA LEU A 70 -21.42 0.77 41.54
C LEU A 70 -22.20 0.57 42.86
N PRO A 71 -21.59 0.64 44.07
CA PRO A 71 -22.31 0.46 45.32
C PRO A 71 -23.45 1.46 45.48
N ALA A 72 -23.23 2.73 45.11
CA ALA A 72 -24.24 3.77 45.20
C ALA A 72 -25.45 3.47 44.30
N ALA A 73 -25.23 2.97 43.08
CA ALA A 73 -26.31 2.60 42.16
C ALA A 73 -27.10 1.37 42.61
N ILE A 74 -26.46 0.39 43.24
CA ILE A 74 -27.14 -0.80 43.78
C ILE A 74 -27.95 -0.44 45.03
N MET A 75 -27.40 0.41 45.91
CA MET A 75 -28.06 0.81 47.16
C MET A 75 -29.39 1.54 46.93
N THR A 76 -29.60 2.13 45.76
CA THR A 76 -30.88 2.74 45.38
C THR A 76 -32.04 1.74 45.29
N GLY A 77 -31.78 0.44 45.05
CA GLY A 77 -32.81 -0.61 44.93
C GLY A 77 -33.74 -0.49 43.70
N ASP A 78 -33.57 0.55 42.89
CA ASP A 78 -34.34 0.81 41.68
C ASP A 78 -33.64 0.20 40.46
N THR A 79 -34.33 -0.75 39.83
CA THR A 79 -33.87 -1.43 38.61
C THR A 79 -33.57 -0.45 37.48
N VAL A 80 -34.33 0.65 37.34
CA VAL A 80 -34.12 1.66 36.29
C VAL A 80 -32.77 2.35 36.49
N ILE A 81 -32.44 2.71 37.73
CA ILE A 81 -31.17 3.38 38.07
C ILE A 81 -29.98 2.45 37.83
N ILE A 82 -30.11 1.17 38.20
CA ILE A 82 -29.05 0.17 37.97
C ILE A 82 -28.79 -0.02 36.47
N VAL A 83 -29.85 -0.18 35.67
CA VAL A 83 -29.72 -0.33 34.21
C VAL A 83 -29.14 0.93 33.58
N ALA A 84 -29.58 2.11 34.01
CA ALA A 84 -29.03 3.39 33.55
C ALA A 84 -27.54 3.52 33.87
N TRP A 85 -27.11 3.13 35.07
CA TRP A 85 -25.70 3.11 35.45
C TRP A 85 -24.87 2.19 34.56
N VAL A 86 -25.36 0.98 34.25
CA VAL A 86 -24.68 0.04 33.35
C VAL A 86 -24.56 0.62 31.93
N ALA A 87 -25.67 1.09 31.37
CA ALA A 87 -25.70 1.57 29.98
C ALA A 87 -24.88 2.85 29.78
N GLN A 88 -24.91 3.75 30.75
CA GLN A 88 -24.29 5.07 30.62
C GLN A 88 -22.93 5.13 31.31
N THR A 89 -22.83 4.85 32.61
CA THR A 89 -21.57 5.07 33.34
C THR A 89 -20.56 3.97 33.05
N PHE A 90 -21.00 2.72 33.01
CA PHE A 90 -20.11 1.58 32.79
C PHE A 90 -19.75 1.41 31.30
N LEU A 91 -20.76 1.13 30.46
CA LEU A 91 -20.52 0.83 29.05
C LEU A 91 -19.89 2.02 28.32
N GLN A 92 -20.39 3.23 28.49
CA GLN A 92 -19.84 4.39 27.75
C GLN A 92 -18.39 4.69 28.12
N LEU A 93 -18.03 4.60 29.40
CA LEU A 93 -16.67 4.86 29.89
C LEU A 93 -15.69 3.80 29.39
N VAL A 94 -16.06 2.52 29.44
CA VAL A 94 -15.18 1.39 29.08
C VAL A 94 -15.11 1.19 27.55
N LEU A 95 -16.19 1.45 26.83
CA LEU A 95 -16.23 1.23 25.38
C LEU A 95 -15.29 2.18 24.61
N LEU A 96 -15.08 3.41 25.08
CA LEU A 96 -14.25 4.39 24.37
C LEU A 96 -12.80 3.89 24.15
N PRO A 97 -12.01 3.50 25.17
CA PRO A 97 -10.69 2.90 24.96
C PRO A 97 -10.71 1.64 24.10
N ILE A 98 -11.69 0.75 24.29
CA ILE A 98 -11.77 -0.53 23.58
C ILE A 98 -11.96 -0.30 22.08
N ILE A 99 -12.84 0.63 21.71
CA ILE A 99 -13.06 1.01 20.31
C ILE A 99 -11.77 1.57 19.70
N ILE A 100 -11.06 2.47 20.40
CA ILE A 100 -9.81 3.06 19.93
C ILE A 100 -8.74 1.97 19.73
N VAL A 101 -8.58 1.05 20.67
CA VAL A 101 -7.64 -0.09 20.52
C VAL A 101 -8.03 -0.95 19.32
N GLY A 102 -9.32 -1.24 19.15
CA GLY A 102 -9.83 -2.02 18.03
C GLY A 102 -9.57 -1.34 16.67
N GLN A 103 -9.70 -0.01 16.61
CA GLN A 103 -9.37 0.79 15.43
C GLN A 103 -7.86 0.81 15.15
N ASN A 104 -7.03 1.01 16.17
CA ASN A 104 -5.57 1.00 16.03
C ASN A 104 -5.07 -0.36 15.52
N LEU A 105 -5.63 -1.47 16.02
CA LEU A 105 -5.29 -2.82 15.55
C LEU A 105 -5.71 -3.05 14.09
N GLN A 106 -6.89 -2.57 13.70
CA GLN A 106 -7.36 -2.67 12.31
C GLN A 106 -6.52 -1.80 11.36
N ALA A 107 -6.12 -0.61 11.79
CA ALA A 107 -5.24 0.28 11.04
C ALA A 107 -3.88 -0.38 10.81
N ALA A 108 -3.26 -0.96 11.85
CA ALA A 108 -1.99 -1.67 11.73
C ALA A 108 -2.06 -2.86 10.76
N LYS A 109 -3.14 -3.65 10.79
CA LYS A 109 -3.33 -4.75 9.83
C LYS A 109 -3.52 -4.25 8.40
N THR A 110 -4.24 -3.14 8.23
CA THR A 110 -4.44 -2.50 6.92
C THR A 110 -3.12 -1.97 6.37
N GLU A 111 -2.28 -1.43 7.24
CA GLU A 111 -0.95 -0.96 6.89
C GLU A 111 -0.04 -2.10 6.42
N ILE A 112 0.01 -3.23 7.15
CA ILE A 112 0.76 -4.42 6.72
C ILE A 112 0.31 -4.86 5.33
N ARG A 113 -1.00 -4.93 5.09
CA ARG A 113 -1.54 -5.27 3.77
C ARG A 113 -1.14 -4.25 2.71
N ALA A 114 -1.20 -2.96 3.01
CA ALA A 114 -0.85 -1.91 2.07
C ALA A 114 0.63 -1.96 1.68
N ILE A 115 1.52 -2.27 2.64
CA ILE A 115 2.95 -2.48 2.37
C ILE A 115 3.15 -3.71 1.49
N ALA A 116 2.52 -4.85 1.81
CA ALA A 116 2.61 -6.06 0.99
C ALA A 116 2.13 -5.80 -0.45
N THR A 117 0.97 -5.15 -0.63
CA THR A 117 0.47 -4.79 -1.97
C THR A 117 1.42 -3.85 -2.71
N TYR A 118 2.09 -2.93 -2.01
CA TYR A 118 3.08 -2.05 -2.63
C TYR A 118 4.32 -2.82 -3.10
N GLU A 119 4.81 -3.75 -2.28
CA GLU A 119 5.95 -4.60 -2.60
C GLU A 119 5.63 -5.51 -3.80
N ASP A 120 4.48 -6.18 -3.79
CA ASP A 120 3.99 -7.00 -4.89
C ASP A 120 3.88 -6.18 -6.20
N ALA A 121 3.29 -4.98 -6.13
CA ALA A 121 3.17 -4.10 -7.30
C ALA A 121 4.54 -3.66 -7.83
N THR A 122 5.53 -3.53 -6.95
CA THR A 122 6.91 -3.19 -7.34
C THR A 122 7.57 -4.36 -8.04
N ALA A 123 7.43 -5.58 -7.52
CA ALA A 123 7.93 -6.80 -8.17
C ALA A 123 7.33 -6.99 -9.56
N ILE A 124 6.01 -6.85 -9.70
CA ILE A 124 5.31 -6.93 -11.00
C ILE A 124 5.84 -5.89 -11.98
N LEU A 125 6.13 -4.68 -11.52
CA LEU A 125 6.67 -3.63 -12.39
C LEU A 125 8.09 -3.96 -12.87
N GLU A 126 8.91 -4.59 -12.04
CA GLU A 126 10.24 -5.05 -12.41
C GLU A 126 10.17 -6.21 -13.42
N GLU A 127 9.32 -7.21 -13.18
CA GLU A 127 9.06 -8.29 -14.14
C GLU A 127 8.54 -7.75 -15.48
N ALA A 128 7.64 -6.78 -15.47
CA ALA A 128 7.14 -6.15 -16.69
C ALA A 128 8.26 -5.44 -17.48
N LYS A 129 9.25 -4.86 -16.81
CA LYS A 129 10.44 -4.27 -17.48
C LYS A 129 11.33 -5.35 -18.10
N GLU A 130 11.51 -6.48 -17.42
CA GLU A 130 12.26 -7.60 -17.98
C GLU A 130 11.58 -8.19 -19.21
N ILE A 131 10.26 -8.35 -19.19
CA ILE A 131 9.47 -8.77 -20.37
C ILE A 131 9.68 -7.80 -21.54
N GLN A 132 9.65 -6.49 -21.27
CA GLN A 132 9.90 -5.49 -22.32
C GLN A 132 11.33 -5.58 -22.89
N ALA A 133 12.34 -5.76 -22.04
CA ALA A 133 13.71 -5.95 -22.49
C ALA A 133 13.85 -7.23 -23.34
N HIS A 134 13.20 -8.32 -22.91
CA HIS A 134 13.19 -9.57 -23.64
C HIS A 134 12.50 -9.45 -25.01
N LEU A 135 11.38 -8.74 -25.09
CA LEU A 135 10.70 -8.44 -26.37
C LEU A 135 11.59 -7.62 -27.31
N ALA A 136 12.33 -6.64 -26.79
CA ALA A 136 13.27 -5.86 -27.60
C ALA A 136 14.42 -6.71 -28.16
N ASP A 137 14.86 -7.74 -27.43
CA ASP A 137 15.84 -8.71 -27.95
C ASP A 137 15.23 -9.68 -28.96
N GLN A 138 13.97 -10.10 -28.77
CA GLN A 138 13.24 -10.87 -29.78
C GLN A 138 13.08 -10.09 -31.10
N ASP A 139 12.78 -8.79 -31.03
CA ASP A 139 12.69 -7.93 -32.22
C ASP A 139 14.00 -7.90 -33.03
N LYS A 140 15.16 -7.93 -32.37
CA LYS A 140 16.47 -8.02 -33.03
C LYS A 140 16.64 -9.38 -33.73
N ALA A 141 16.26 -10.46 -33.06
CA ALA A 141 16.34 -11.80 -33.63
C ALA A 141 15.44 -11.93 -34.87
N LEU A 142 14.20 -11.41 -34.80
CA LEU A 142 13.27 -11.35 -35.92
C LEU A 142 13.83 -10.52 -37.08
N SER A 143 14.41 -9.36 -36.79
CA SER A 143 15.07 -8.53 -37.82
C SER A 143 16.17 -9.30 -38.56
N HIS A 144 17.01 -10.04 -37.82
CA HIS A 144 18.06 -10.85 -38.42
C HIS A 144 17.52 -12.04 -39.26
N LEU A 145 16.38 -12.63 -38.87
CA LEU A 145 15.72 -13.65 -39.68
C LEU A 145 15.15 -13.06 -40.98
N ILE A 146 14.57 -11.87 -40.93
CA ILE A 146 14.10 -11.13 -42.11
C ILE A 146 15.28 -10.86 -43.06
N ASP A 147 16.41 -10.36 -42.56
CA ASP A 147 17.60 -10.10 -43.38
C ASP A 147 18.10 -11.37 -44.09
N LYS A 148 18.10 -12.52 -43.39
CA LYS A 148 18.48 -13.81 -43.97
C LYS A 148 17.50 -14.28 -45.05
N MET A 149 16.20 -14.08 -44.84
CA MET A 149 15.17 -14.42 -45.83
C MET A 149 15.38 -13.59 -47.10
N THR A 150 15.53 -12.27 -46.99
CA THR A 150 15.77 -11.37 -48.14
C THR A 150 17.05 -11.75 -48.89
N ALA A 151 18.12 -12.12 -48.19
CA ALA A 151 19.35 -12.58 -48.82
C ALA A 151 19.19 -13.92 -49.57
N LEU A 152 18.35 -14.83 -49.06
CA LEU A 152 18.03 -16.10 -49.73
C LEU A 152 17.17 -15.88 -50.98
N GLU A 153 16.18 -14.99 -50.90
CA GLU A 153 15.34 -14.62 -52.05
C GLU A 153 16.19 -14.03 -53.18
N ALA A 154 17.08 -13.08 -52.87
CA ALA A 154 17.98 -12.50 -53.87
C ALA A 154 18.90 -13.55 -54.53
N LYS A 155 19.40 -14.52 -53.76
CA LYS A 155 20.21 -15.62 -54.30
C LYS A 155 19.37 -16.54 -55.19
N LEU A 156 18.13 -16.82 -54.82
CA LEU A 156 17.21 -17.65 -55.61
C LEU A 156 16.88 -16.98 -56.94
N GLU A 157 16.58 -15.68 -56.94
CA GLU A 157 16.32 -14.89 -58.15
C GLU A 157 17.56 -14.88 -59.07
N ALA A 158 18.75 -14.66 -58.52
CA ALA A 158 20.00 -14.69 -59.28
C ALA A 158 20.24 -16.08 -59.93
N ALA A 159 19.99 -17.16 -59.20
CA ALA A 159 20.13 -18.53 -59.72
C ALA A 159 19.11 -18.83 -60.83
N GLN A 160 17.87 -18.35 -60.70
CA GLN A 160 16.83 -18.49 -61.72
C GLN A 160 17.19 -17.72 -63.01
N LEU A 161 17.70 -16.50 -62.87
CA LEU A 161 18.17 -15.68 -64.00
C LEU A 161 19.37 -16.32 -64.72
N ALA A 162 20.31 -16.90 -63.98
CA ALA A 162 21.45 -17.62 -64.54
C ALA A 162 20.99 -18.85 -65.35
N THR A 163 20.04 -19.62 -64.81
CA THR A 163 19.49 -20.82 -65.47
C THR A 163 18.73 -20.47 -66.75
N LYS A 164 18.04 -19.33 -66.79
CA LYS A 164 17.32 -18.82 -67.97
C LYS A 164 18.24 -18.31 -69.09
N ARG A 165 19.48 -17.93 -68.78
CA ARG A 165 20.48 -17.45 -69.76
C ARG A 165 21.27 -18.58 -70.43
N THR A 166 21.28 -19.77 -69.83
CA THR A 166 21.96 -20.98 -70.34
C THR A 166 21.07 -21.87 -71.20
N LYS A 167 19.78 -21.56 -71.36
CA LYS A 167 18.87 -22.16 -72.33
C LYS A 167 18.61 -21.17 -73.46
#